data_AF-A0A7W0L8G6-F1
#
_entry.id   AF-A0A7W0L8G6-F1
#
_cell.length_a   1.000
_cell.length_b   1.000
_cell.length_c   1.000
_cell.angle_alpha   90.00
_cell.angle_beta   90.00
_cell.angle_gamma   90.00
#
_symmetry.space_group_name_H-M   'P 1'
#
loop_
_entity.id
_entity.type
_entity.pdbx_description
1 polymer ?
#
loop_
_entity_poly.entity_id
_entity_poly.type
_entity_poly.pdbx_seq_one_letter_code
_entity_poly.pdbx_strand_id
1 'polypeptide(L)'
;MMIYTRGLSAGYTGEQLYAVDQHVRDHLAGAADPDDSPDALAGDVVVRHEELQYGGMRVIGTLDAEPDAPYLKADYDPDEAEKNGL
;
A
#
# COMPACT_ATOMS: atom_id res chain seq x y z
N MET A 1 -7.93 -1.63 -8.80
CA MET A 1 -8.06 -0.91 -7.50
C MET A 1 -7.31 -1.66 -6.41
N MET A 2 -6.34 -0.99 -5.78
CA MET A 2 -5.46 -1.54 -4.75
C MET A 2 -5.85 -1.05 -3.35
N ILE A 3 -5.67 -1.92 -2.34
CA ILE A 3 -5.94 -1.60 -0.93
C ILE A 3 -4.76 -2.08 -0.08
N TYR A 4 -4.25 -1.21 0.78
CA TYR A 4 -3.22 -1.56 1.76
C TYR A 4 -3.63 -1.07 3.14
N THR A 5 -3.41 -1.90 4.16
CA THR A 5 -3.85 -1.61 5.53
C THR A 5 -2.70 -1.80 6.50
N ARG A 6 -2.54 -0.85 7.43
CA ARG A 6 -1.56 -0.94 8.51
C ARG A 6 -2.19 -0.58 9.85
N GLY A 7 -1.85 -1.36 10.87
CA GLY A 7 -2.34 -1.16 12.24
C GLY A 7 -1.34 -0.39 13.10
N LEU A 8 -1.89 0.44 13.98
CA LEU A 8 -1.20 1.09 15.09
C LEU A 8 -1.82 0.62 16.40
N SER A 9 -0.97 0.24 17.34
CA SER A 9 -1.39 -0.15 18.69
C SER A 9 -1.90 1.05 19.49
N ALA A 10 -2.62 0.76 20.56
CA ALA A 10 -3.08 1.78 21.49
C ALA A 10 -1.91 2.60 22.06
N GLY A 11 -2.14 3.90 22.27
CA GLY A 11 -1.12 4.83 22.74
C GLY A 11 -0.16 5.33 21.66
N TYR A 12 -0.51 5.18 20.37
CA TYR A 12 0.27 5.71 19.27
C TYR A 12 0.37 7.25 19.34
N THR A 13 1.49 7.78 18.85
CA THR A 13 1.71 9.24 18.75
C THR A 13 1.24 9.78 17.40
N GLY A 14 1.01 11.09 17.32
CA GLY A 14 0.71 11.75 16.04
C GLY A 14 1.83 11.56 15.01
N GLU A 15 3.08 11.48 15.44
CA GLU A 15 4.22 11.20 14.56
C GLU A 15 4.16 9.78 13.98
N GLN A 16 3.79 8.78 14.80
CA GLN A 16 3.59 7.41 14.33
C GLN A 16 2.43 7.30 13.34
N LEU A 17 1.34 8.05 13.57
CA LEU A 17 0.24 8.12 12.61
C LEU A 17 0.70 8.73 11.29
N TYR A 18 1.40 9.86 11.32
CA TYR A 18 1.95 10.51 10.12
C TYR A 18 2.90 9.59 9.35
N ALA A 19 3.81 8.90 10.05
CA ALA A 19 4.73 7.96 9.43
C ALA A 19 4.01 6.77 8.78
N VAL A 20 2.94 6.26 9.42
CA VAL A 20 2.14 5.18 8.84
C VAL A 20 1.33 5.67 7.64
N ASP A 21 0.77 6.88 7.69
CA ASP A 21 0.07 7.48 6.55
C ASP A 21 1.00 7.61 5.34
N GLN A 22 2.21 8.14 5.55
CA GLN A 22 3.19 8.26 4.47
C GLN A 22 3.61 6.89 3.93
N HIS A 23 3.90 5.93 4.82
CA HIS A 23 4.22 4.56 4.41
C HIS A 23 3.11 3.92 3.56
N VAL A 24 1.85 4.12 3.92
CA VAL A 24 0.71 3.58 3.17
C VAL A 24 0.62 4.20 1.77
N ARG A 25 0.91 5.50 1.65
CA ARG A 25 0.95 6.19 0.35
C ARG A 25 2.10 5.69 -0.51
N ASP A 26 3.31 5.68 0.03
CA ASP A 26 4.52 5.27 -0.68
C ASP A 26 4.41 3.82 -1.16
N HIS A 27 3.84 2.94 -0.34
CA HIS A 27 3.69 1.52 -0.68
C HIS A 27 2.73 1.31 -1.84
N LEU A 28 1.57 1.97 -1.84
CA LEU A 28 0.60 1.85 -2.93
C LEU A 28 1.09 2.51 -4.21
N ALA A 29 1.78 3.65 -4.09
CA ALA A 29 2.35 4.35 -5.23
C ALA A 29 3.46 3.54 -5.88
N GLY A 30 4.43 3.05 -5.10
CA GLY A 30 5.51 2.22 -5.62
C GLY A 30 4.99 0.94 -6.28
N ALA A 31 4.02 0.25 -5.65
CA ALA A 31 3.46 -0.96 -6.24
C ALA A 31 2.66 -0.74 -7.55
N ALA A 32 2.23 0.49 -7.83
CA ALA A 32 1.52 0.86 -9.06
C ALA A 32 2.43 1.53 -10.11
N ASP A 33 3.66 1.90 -9.76
CA ASP A 33 4.62 2.53 -10.66
C ASP A 33 5.62 1.49 -11.21
N PRO A 34 5.80 1.37 -12.53
CA PRO A 34 6.82 0.49 -13.12
C PRO A 34 8.26 0.78 -12.68
N ASP A 35 8.55 2.01 -12.26
CA ASP A 35 9.86 2.42 -11.75
C ASP A 35 9.95 2.35 -10.21
N ASP A 36 8.96 1.76 -9.53
CA ASP A 36 8.82 1.72 -8.07
C ASP A 36 8.92 3.12 -7.42
N SER A 37 8.55 4.19 -8.15
CA SER A 37 8.65 5.55 -7.62
C SER A 37 7.51 5.83 -6.64
N PRO A 38 7.80 6.02 -5.33
CA PRO A 38 6.75 6.32 -4.36
C PRO A 38 6.10 7.69 -4.60
N ASP A 39 6.75 8.59 -5.35
CA ASP A 39 6.29 9.97 -5.53
C ASP A 39 5.24 10.12 -6.66
N ALA A 40 5.22 9.23 -7.65
CA ALA A 40 4.42 9.41 -8.86
C ALA A 40 2.90 9.36 -8.61
N LEU A 41 2.48 8.53 -7.65
CA LEU A 41 1.06 8.25 -7.37
C LEU A 41 0.67 8.44 -5.89
N ALA A 42 1.60 8.82 -5.00
CA ALA A 42 1.30 8.98 -3.56
C ALA A 42 0.24 10.05 -3.27
N GLY A 43 0.12 11.05 -4.14
CA GLY A 43 -0.91 12.10 -4.07
C GLY A 43 -2.33 11.57 -4.34
N ASP A 44 -2.46 10.52 -5.15
CA ASP A 44 -3.74 9.94 -5.56
C ASP A 44 -4.25 8.88 -4.56
N VAL A 45 -3.40 8.47 -3.61
CA VAL A 45 -3.79 7.56 -2.53
C VAL A 45 -4.74 8.26 -1.57
N VAL A 46 -5.94 7.70 -1.44
CA VAL A 46 -6.93 8.10 -0.43
C VAL A 46 -6.67 7.30 0.85
N VAL A 47 -6.45 8.00 1.96
CA VAL A 47 -6.22 7.39 3.27
C VAL A 47 -7.43 7.59 4.17
N ARG A 48 -7.86 6.52 4.84
CA ARG A 48 -8.93 6.52 5.84
C ARG A 48 -8.41 5.94 7.16
N HIS A 49 -8.93 6.46 8.26
CA HIS A 49 -8.58 6.07 9.61
C HIS A 49 -9.80 5.43 10.30
N GLU A 50 -9.61 4.26 10.89
CA GLU A 50 -10.63 3.55 11.66
C GLU A 50 -10.11 3.25 13.07
N GLU A 51 -10.78 3.80 14.08
CA GLU A 51 -10.47 3.47 15.48
C GLU A 51 -10.88 2.03 15.82
N LEU A 52 -9.98 1.32 16.49
CA LEU A 52 -10.19 -0.06 16.94
C LEU A 52 -10.67 -0.08 18.40
N GLN A 53 -11.39 -1.13 18.79
CA GLN A 53 -12.06 -1.27 20.10
C GLN A 53 -11.15 -1.20 21.35
N TYR A 54 -9.83 -1.09 21.17
CA TYR A 54 -8.84 -0.96 22.25
C TYR A 54 -8.01 0.34 22.18
N GLY A 55 -8.47 1.34 21.42
CA GLY A 55 -7.74 2.60 21.24
C GLY A 55 -6.57 2.53 20.24
N GLY A 56 -6.47 1.41 19.51
CA GLY A 56 -5.61 1.31 18.32
C GLY A 56 -6.23 2.02 17.12
N MET A 57 -5.42 2.21 16.08
CA MET A 57 -5.84 2.84 14.82
C MET A 57 -5.55 1.91 13.66
N ARG A 58 -6.47 1.79 12.71
CA ARG A 58 -6.25 1.15 11.43
C ARG A 58 -6.20 2.22 10.35
N VAL A 59 -5.07 2.28 9.65
CA VAL A 59 -4.86 3.16 8.50
C VAL A 59 -5.07 2.35 7.23
N ILE A 60 -6.00 2.79 6.41
CA ILE A 60 -6.42 2.09 5.18
C ILE A 60 -6.15 3.04 4.00
N GLY A 61 -5.22 2.65 3.13
CA GLY A 61 -4.97 3.31 1.86
C GLY A 61 -5.70 2.62 0.73
N THR A 62 -6.25 3.41 -0.18
CA THR A 62 -6.83 2.94 -1.44
C THR A 62 -6.28 3.75 -2.60
N LEU A 63 -5.90 3.06 -3.67
CA LEU A 63 -5.44 3.65 -4.92
C LEU A 63 -6.24 3.05 -6.09
N ASP A 64 -6.84 3.91 -6.92
CA ASP A 64 -7.55 3.47 -8.13
C ASP A 64 -6.58 3.26 -9.29
N ALA A 65 -5.69 2.29 -9.11
CA ALA A 65 -4.74 1.82 -10.10
C ALA A 65 -4.67 0.28 -10.06
N GLU A 66 -4.03 -0.29 -11.07
CA GLU A 66 -3.59 -1.69 -11.07
C GLU A 66 -2.12 -1.74 -10.64
N PRO A 67 -1.69 -2.81 -9.94
CA PRO A 67 -0.28 -2.97 -9.62
C PRO A 67 0.52 -3.22 -10.89
N ASP A 68 1.69 -2.59 -11.00
CA ASP A 68 2.56 -2.81 -12.15
C ASP A 68 3.33 -4.13 -12.01
N ALA A 69 3.78 -4.41 -10.78
CA ALA A 69 4.53 -5.61 -10.44
C ALA A 69 3.77 -6.89 -10.85
N PRO A 70 4.33 -7.73 -11.74
CA PRO A 70 3.64 -8.91 -12.27
C PRO A 70 3.13 -9.85 -11.19
N TYR A 71 3.89 -10.07 -10.11
CA TYR A 71 3.53 -10.97 -9.02
C TYR A 71 2.32 -10.52 -8.17
N LEU A 72 1.84 -9.29 -8.38
CA LEU A 72 0.63 -8.78 -7.74
C LEU A 72 -0.62 -8.95 -8.62
N LYS A 73 -0.46 -9.36 -9.89
CA LYS A 73 -1.58 -9.57 -10.82
C LYS A 73 -2.23 -10.92 -10.57
N ALA A 74 -3.56 -10.98 -10.74
CA ALA A 74 -4.37 -12.14 -10.38
C ALA A 74 -4.07 -13.41 -11.22
N ASP A 75 -3.49 -13.22 -12.40
CA ASP A 75 -3.11 -14.24 -13.37
C ASP A 75 -1.61 -14.59 -13.33
N TYR A 76 -0.86 -14.09 -12.34
CA TYR A 76 0.55 -14.40 -12.21
C TYR A 76 0.80 -15.87 -11.86
N ASP A 77 1.52 -16.56 -12.73
CA ASP A 77 2.08 -17.89 -12.48
C ASP A 77 3.61 -17.79 -12.35
N PRO A 78 4.19 -18.05 -11.16
CA PRO A 78 5.64 -18.00 -10.97
C PRO A 78 6.40 -18.99 -11.84
N ASP A 79 5.81 -20.14 -12.20
CA ASP A 79 6.45 -21.17 -13.02
C ASP A 79 6.46 -20.78 -14.51
N GLU A 80 5.57 -19.88 -14.94
CA GLU A 80 5.60 -19.27 -16.28
C GLU A 80 6.55 -18.07 -16.35
N ALA A 81 6.70 -17.32 -15.26
CA ALA A 81 7.65 -16.22 -15.18
C ALA A 81 9.11 -16.71 -15.31
N GLU A 82 9.49 -17.76 -14.57
CA GLU A 82 10.84 -18.37 -14.65
C GLU A 82 11.17 -18.91 -16.05
N LYS A 83 10.18 -19.46 -16.78
CA LYS A 83 10.38 -20.00 -18.13
C LYS A 83 10.57 -18.92 -19.20
N ASN A 84 10.07 -17.71 -18.95
CA ASN A 84 10.13 -16.59 -19.89
C ASN A 84 11.23 -15.57 -19.54
N GLY A 85 12.00 -15.79 -18.46
CA GLY A 85 13.16 -14.97 -18.12
C GLY A 85 12.83 -13.59 -17.56
N LEU A 86 11.71 -13.48 -16.84
CA LEU A 86 11.38 -12.32 -15.98
C LEU A 86 11.89 -12.55 -14.57
#